data_AF-A0A2U1D5F6-F1
#
_entry.id   AF-A0A2U1D5F6-F1
#
_cell.length_a   1.000
_cell.length_b   1.000
_cell.length_c   1.000
_cell.angle_alpha   90.00
_cell.angle_beta   90.00
_cell.angle_gamma   90.00
#
_symmetry.space_group_name_H-M   'P 1'
#
loop_
_entity.id
_entity.type
_entity.pdbx_description
1 polymer ?
#
loop_
_entity_poly.entity_id
_entity_poly.type
_entity_poly.pdbx_seq_one_letter_code
_entity_poly.pdbx_strand_id
1 'polypeptide(L)'
;MGNNTKNKINWLEMLMGILFIILAISIFNHPISFLVSFSFLFGIMAWVGAVHTTIQARQFKKDGLVNNNYWLFKVLIDVLVGFIFIFHVGVGVSTIGILFAIWFIVDSIAQLYMSRIGLHISAIMGTFSIIIAAISLALGIILLFSPVMAATVLVYMVVFYLFFFGVSAIVDAF
;
A
#
# COMPACT_ATOMS: atom_id res chain seq x y z
N MET A 1 24.64 29.44 -18.39
CA MET A 1 25.90 29.06 -17.75
C MET A 1 25.91 27.55 -17.63
N GLY A 2 26.73 26.88 -18.45
CA GLY A 2 26.79 25.42 -18.54
C GLY A 2 27.24 24.83 -17.21
N ASN A 3 26.40 23.99 -16.61
CA ASN A 3 26.79 23.28 -15.42
C ASN A 3 27.64 22.08 -15.86
N ASN A 4 28.93 22.16 -15.54
CA ASN A 4 29.90 21.10 -15.75
C ASN A 4 29.51 19.87 -14.92
N THR A 5 28.73 18.94 -15.49
CA THR A 5 28.49 17.63 -14.89
C THR A 5 29.76 16.80 -15.02
N LYS A 6 30.68 16.97 -14.07
CA LYS A 6 31.72 15.98 -13.81
C LYS A 6 31.01 14.65 -13.53
N ASN A 7 31.33 13.61 -14.29
CA ASN A 7 31.06 12.19 -13.98
C ASN A 7 31.44 11.89 -12.53
N LYS A 8 30.51 12.11 -11.60
CA LYS A 8 30.66 11.78 -10.19
C LYS A 8 29.51 10.84 -9.90
N ILE A 9 29.87 9.61 -9.55
CA ILE A 9 28.92 8.60 -9.09
C ILE A 9 28.09 9.21 -7.96
N ASN A 10 26.77 9.15 -8.09
CA ASN A 10 25.85 9.59 -7.05
C ASN A 10 25.79 8.49 -5.98
N TRP A 11 26.75 8.54 -5.04
CA TRP A 11 26.87 7.55 -3.96
C TRP A 11 25.59 7.34 -3.15
N LEU A 12 24.74 8.38 -3.03
CA LEU A 12 23.47 8.29 -2.32
C LEU A 12 22.44 7.42 -3.07
N GLU A 13 22.34 7.58 -4.39
CA GLU A 13 21.45 6.78 -5.23
C GLU A 13 21.89 5.31 -5.27
N MET A 14 23.20 5.07 -5.38
CA MET A 14 23.77 3.72 -5.33
C MET A 14 23.47 3.03 -3.98
N LEU A 15 23.63 3.74 -2.87
CA LEU A 15 23.34 3.20 -1.54
C LEU A 15 21.84 2.89 -1.36
N MET A 16 20.96 3.78 -1.80
CA MET A 16 19.51 3.54 -1.77
C MET A 16 19.11 2.34 -2.62
N GLY A 17 19.70 2.20 -3.80
CA GLY A 17 19.44 1.07 -4.68
C GLY A 17 19.85 -0.27 -4.07
N ILE A 18 21.04 -0.33 -3.47
CA ILE A 18 21.52 -1.53 -2.75
C ILE A 18 20.60 -1.85 -1.56
N LEU A 19 20.19 -0.85 -0.77
CA LEU A 19 19.27 -1.04 0.35
C LEU A 19 17.93 -1.63 -0.12
N PHE A 20 17.34 -1.10 -1.20
CA PHE A 20 16.09 -1.63 -1.75
C PHE A 20 16.20 -3.07 -2.22
N ILE A 21 17.31 -3.45 -2.86
CA ILE A 21 17.54 -4.84 -3.27
C ILE A 21 17.68 -5.77 -2.05
N ILE A 22 18.44 -5.37 -1.03
CA ILE A 22 18.58 -6.16 0.20
C ILE A 22 17.23 -6.35 0.89
N LEU A 23 16.42 -5.29 0.97
CA LEU A 23 15.06 -5.37 1.53
C LEU A 23 14.17 -6.29 0.71
N ALA A 24 14.20 -6.20 -0.62
CA ALA A 24 13.44 -7.07 -1.51
C ALA A 24 13.77 -8.55 -1.26
N ILE A 25 15.06 -8.90 -1.19
CA ILE A 25 15.52 -10.28 -0.93
C ILE A 25 15.07 -10.75 0.46
N SER A 26 15.22 -9.90 1.48
CA SER A 26 14.82 -10.22 2.85
C SER A 26 13.32 -10.55 2.94
N ILE A 27 12.48 -9.71 2.33
CA ILE A 27 11.02 -9.89 2.31
C ILE A 27 10.63 -11.13 1.50
N PHE A 28 11.29 -11.36 0.35
CA PHE A 28 11.02 -12.51 -0.50
C PHE A 28 11.26 -13.85 0.20
N ASN A 29 12.31 -13.94 1.03
CA ASN A 29 12.63 -15.16 1.77
C ASN A 29 11.63 -15.46 2.90
N HIS A 30 10.99 -14.44 3.46
CA HIS A 30 10.08 -14.58 4.60
C HIS A 30 8.79 -13.74 4.44
N PRO A 31 7.94 -14.04 3.44
CA PRO A 31 6.79 -13.20 3.10
C PRO A 31 5.74 -13.17 4.21
N ILE A 32 5.55 -14.30 4.91
CA ILE A 32 4.60 -14.40 6.03
C ILE A 32 5.07 -13.56 7.21
N SER A 33 6.37 -13.63 7.57
CA SER A 33 6.92 -12.84 8.67
C SER A 33 6.83 -11.33 8.40
N PHE A 34 6.99 -10.92 7.14
CA PHE A 34 6.75 -9.54 6.72
C PHE A 34 5.29 -9.13 6.97
N LEU A 35 4.32 -9.95 6.56
CA LEU A 35 2.88 -9.68 6.81
C LEU A 35 2.53 -9.59 8.28
N VAL A 36 3.10 -10.46 9.11
CA VAL A 36 2.91 -10.41 10.58
C VAL A 36 3.43 -9.09 11.14
N SER A 37 4.62 -8.67 10.71
CA SER A 37 5.23 -7.41 11.13
C SER A 37 4.39 -6.21 10.66
N PHE A 38 3.90 -6.26 9.42
CA PHE A 38 3.03 -5.24 8.84
C PHE A 38 1.68 -5.15 9.56
N SER A 39 1.07 -6.28 9.89
CA SER A 39 -0.14 -6.35 10.72
C SER A 39 0.06 -5.68 12.06
N PHE A 40 1.17 -5.93 12.73
CA PHE A 40 1.49 -5.30 14.01
C PHE A 40 1.65 -3.78 13.86
N LEU A 41 2.34 -3.32 12.81
CA LEU A 41 2.46 -1.89 12.50
C LEU A 41 1.09 -1.24 12.25
N PHE A 42 0.19 -1.89 11.51
CA PHE A 42 -1.18 -1.41 11.34
C PHE A 42 -1.95 -1.34 12.66
N GLY A 43 -1.74 -2.32 13.55
CA GLY A 43 -2.27 -2.27 14.91
C GLY A 43 -1.81 -1.02 15.66
N ILE A 44 -0.50 -0.74 15.66
CA ILE A 44 0.06 0.48 16.28
C ILE A 44 -0.53 1.74 15.62
N MET A 45 -0.64 1.78 14.29
CA MET A 45 -1.22 2.91 13.57
C MET A 45 -2.68 3.14 13.95
N ALA A 46 -3.46 2.09 14.19
CA ALA A 46 -4.85 2.21 14.66
C ALA A 46 -4.91 2.86 16.06
N TRP A 47 -3.99 2.51 16.96
CA TRP A 47 -3.87 3.19 18.26
C TRP A 47 -3.51 4.68 18.12
N VAL A 48 -2.55 5.01 17.26
CA VAL A 48 -2.21 6.41 16.95
C VAL A 48 -3.42 7.13 16.34
N GLY A 49 -4.17 6.44 15.48
CA GLY A 49 -5.43 6.90 14.89
C GLY A 49 -6.46 7.25 15.96
N ALA A 50 -6.68 6.37 16.94
CA ALA A 50 -7.61 6.60 18.04
C ALA A 50 -7.26 7.87 18.87
N VAL A 51 -5.96 8.11 19.09
CA VAL A 51 -5.50 9.34 19.77
C VAL A 51 -5.80 10.56 18.91
N HIS A 52 -5.48 10.50 17.62
CA HIS A 52 -5.72 11.59 16.68
C HIS A 52 -7.21 11.92 16.54
N THR A 53 -8.08 10.90 16.46
CA THR A 53 -9.54 11.09 16.36
C THR A 53 -10.11 11.68 17.64
N THR A 54 -9.55 11.33 18.81
CA THR A 54 -9.92 11.97 20.08
C THR A 54 -9.55 13.46 20.10
N ILE A 55 -8.39 13.85 19.57
CA ILE A 55 -7.97 15.25 19.49
C ILE A 55 -8.89 16.03 18.54
N GLN A 56 -9.17 15.48 17.36
CA GLN A 56 -10.10 16.08 16.41
C GLN A 56 -11.50 16.26 17.01
N ALA A 57 -12.03 15.24 17.70
CA ALA A 57 -13.33 15.31 18.36
C ALA A 57 -13.41 16.50 19.34
N ARG A 58 -12.32 16.78 20.06
CA ARG A 58 -12.23 17.94 20.96
C ARG A 58 -12.19 19.27 20.20
N GLN A 59 -11.52 19.33 19.05
CA GLN A 59 -11.46 20.53 18.22
C GLN A 59 -12.83 20.85 17.63
N PHE A 60 -13.46 19.89 16.94
CA PHE A 60 -14.77 20.12 16.34
C PHE A 60 -15.87 20.43 17.37
N LYS A 61 -15.78 19.87 18.59
CA LYS A 61 -16.69 20.23 19.68
C LYS A 61 -16.57 21.69 20.11
N LYS A 62 -15.37 22.28 20.02
CA LYS A 62 -15.15 23.72 20.29
C LYS A 62 -15.74 24.59 19.17
N ASP A 63 -15.73 24.09 17.94
CA ASP A 63 -16.24 24.81 16.77
C ASP A 63 -17.77 24.71 16.62
N GLY A 64 -18.47 24.00 17.53
CA GLY A 64 -19.93 23.87 17.54
C GLY A 64 -20.50 22.94 16.46
N LEU A 65 -19.63 22.21 15.73
CA LEU A 65 -19.97 21.46 14.51
C LEU A 65 -20.42 20.00 14.76
N VAL A 66 -20.77 19.58 15.98
CA VAL A 66 -20.67 18.14 16.34
C VAL A 66 -21.88 17.49 17.02
N ASN A 67 -22.28 16.35 16.47
CA ASN A 67 -23.00 15.28 17.16
C ASN A 67 -22.02 14.37 17.94
N ASN A 68 -22.14 14.36 19.27
CA ASN A 68 -21.21 13.69 20.20
C ASN A 68 -21.10 12.17 19.96
N ASN A 69 -22.16 11.54 19.42
CA ASN A 69 -22.22 10.09 19.29
C ASN A 69 -21.31 9.54 18.18
N TYR A 70 -21.12 10.27 17.08
CA TYR A 70 -20.30 9.79 15.95
C TYR A 70 -18.82 9.65 16.35
N TRP A 71 -18.26 10.64 17.02
CA TRP A 71 -16.85 10.64 17.39
C TRP A 71 -16.52 9.59 18.44
N LEU A 72 -17.40 9.40 19.43
CA LEU A 72 -17.25 8.34 20.42
C LEU A 72 -17.26 6.95 19.77
N PHE A 73 -18.18 6.73 18.83
CA PHE A 73 -18.24 5.48 18.09
C PHE A 73 -16.99 5.25 17.24
N LYS A 74 -16.47 6.28 16.56
CA LYS A 74 -15.24 6.19 15.77
C LYS A 74 -14.02 5.81 16.62
N VAL A 75 -13.82 6.50 17.75
CA VAL A 75 -12.70 6.20 18.66
C VAL A 75 -12.81 4.77 19.19
N LEU A 76 -14.01 4.31 19.54
CA LEU A 76 -14.23 2.94 19.99
C LEU A 76 -13.84 1.92 18.90
N ILE A 77 -14.21 2.16 17.64
CA ILE A 77 -13.81 1.31 16.52
C ILE A 77 -12.28 1.28 16.39
N ASP A 78 -11.62 2.45 16.37
CA ASP A 78 -10.16 2.53 16.16
C ASP A 78 -9.40 1.73 17.24
N VAL A 79 -9.83 1.84 18.51
CA VAL A 79 -9.24 1.08 19.63
C VAL A 79 -9.49 -0.41 19.49
N LEU A 80 -10.72 -0.83 19.17
CA LEU A 80 -11.06 -2.24 18.99
C LEU A 80 -10.26 -2.87 17.85
N VAL A 81 -10.16 -2.17 16.72
CA VAL A 81 -9.36 -2.61 15.56
C VAL A 81 -7.89 -2.74 15.96
N GLY A 82 -7.32 -1.73 16.62
CA GLY A 82 -5.94 -1.78 17.09
C GLY A 82 -5.68 -2.95 18.05
N PHE A 83 -6.61 -3.24 18.94
CA PHE A 83 -6.52 -4.40 19.84
C PHE A 83 -6.55 -5.72 19.05
N ILE A 84 -7.52 -5.91 18.17
CA ILE A 84 -7.66 -7.14 17.38
C ILE A 84 -6.41 -7.42 16.52
N PHE A 85 -5.85 -6.38 15.90
CA PHE A 85 -4.67 -6.53 15.04
C PHE A 85 -3.40 -6.92 15.82
N ILE A 86 -3.25 -6.43 17.05
CA ILE A 86 -2.10 -6.73 17.91
C ILE A 86 -2.22 -8.12 18.52
N PHE A 87 -3.40 -8.47 19.05
CA PHE A 87 -3.59 -9.72 19.78
C PHE A 87 -3.94 -10.91 18.87
N HIS A 88 -4.44 -10.67 17.66
CA HIS A 88 -4.83 -11.72 16.72
C HIS A 88 -4.20 -11.51 15.34
N VAL A 89 -2.91 -11.79 15.24
CA VAL A 89 -2.11 -11.62 14.01
C VAL A 89 -2.77 -12.25 12.77
N GLY A 90 -3.37 -13.44 12.88
CA GLY A 90 -4.05 -14.09 11.76
C GLY A 90 -5.24 -13.28 11.20
N VAL A 91 -5.93 -12.52 12.05
CA VAL A 91 -7.02 -11.63 11.63
C VAL A 91 -6.42 -10.44 10.90
N GLY A 92 -5.38 -9.80 11.45
CA GLY A 92 -4.75 -8.65 10.80
C GLY A 92 -4.15 -8.99 9.43
N VAL A 93 -3.48 -10.14 9.28
CA VAL A 93 -2.99 -10.62 7.98
C VAL A 93 -4.14 -10.84 6.99
N SER A 94 -5.24 -11.46 7.44
CA SER A 94 -6.42 -11.68 6.60
C SER A 94 -7.09 -10.36 6.23
N THR A 95 -7.18 -9.40 7.14
CA THR A 95 -7.75 -8.08 6.87
C THR A 95 -6.90 -7.31 5.86
N ILE A 96 -5.57 -7.34 5.99
CA ILE A 96 -4.66 -6.76 4.97
C ILE A 96 -4.96 -7.37 3.59
N GLY A 97 -5.12 -8.69 3.53
CA GLY A 97 -5.45 -9.39 2.29
C GLY A 97 -6.79 -8.96 1.68
N ILE A 98 -7.84 -8.86 2.50
CA ILE A 98 -9.17 -8.40 2.06
C ILE A 98 -9.10 -6.95 1.56
N LEU A 99 -8.47 -6.06 2.32
CA LEU A 99 -8.29 -4.65 1.93
C LEU A 99 -7.54 -4.53 0.61
N PHE A 100 -6.48 -5.33 0.45
CA PHE A 100 -5.72 -5.38 -0.79
C PHE A 100 -6.58 -5.88 -1.96
N ALA A 101 -7.33 -6.96 -1.79
CA ALA A 101 -8.20 -7.49 -2.86
C ALA A 101 -9.27 -6.47 -3.27
N ILE A 102 -9.89 -5.79 -2.30
CA ILE A 102 -10.85 -4.70 -2.57
C ILE A 102 -10.16 -3.55 -3.32
N TRP A 103 -9.00 -3.10 -2.84
CA TRP A 103 -8.23 -2.04 -3.49
C TRP A 103 -7.87 -2.43 -4.94
N PHE A 104 -7.44 -3.67 -5.16
CA PHE A 104 -7.08 -4.18 -6.48
C PHE A 104 -8.27 -4.21 -7.46
N ILE A 105 -9.47 -4.56 -6.97
CA ILE A 105 -10.71 -4.49 -7.76
C ILE A 105 -11.05 -3.04 -8.09
N VAL A 106 -11.02 -2.14 -7.11
CA VAL A 106 -11.32 -0.72 -7.30
C VAL A 106 -10.35 -0.09 -8.29
N ASP A 107 -9.05 -0.37 -8.15
CA ASP A 107 -8.00 0.08 -9.07
C ASP A 107 -8.24 -0.43 -10.49
N SER A 108 -8.59 -1.71 -10.65
CA SER A 108 -8.93 -2.30 -11.95
C SER A 108 -10.15 -1.62 -12.60
N ILE A 109 -11.20 -1.34 -11.83
CA ILE A 109 -12.39 -0.63 -12.32
C ILE A 109 -12.03 0.81 -12.73
N ALA A 110 -11.22 1.49 -11.93
CA ALA A 110 -10.74 2.84 -12.24
C ALA A 110 -9.92 2.86 -13.54
N GLN A 111 -9.02 1.90 -13.74
CA GLN A 111 -8.25 1.76 -14.97
C GLN A 111 -9.15 1.52 -16.20
N LEU A 112 -10.17 0.66 -16.08
CA LEU A 112 -11.15 0.44 -17.15
C LEU A 112 -11.93 1.72 -17.47
N TYR A 113 -12.32 2.48 -16.44
CA TYR A 113 -13.03 3.75 -16.61
C TYR A 113 -12.16 4.81 -17.29
N MET A 114 -10.90 4.97 -16.86
CA MET A 114 -9.94 5.89 -17.50
C MET A 114 -9.71 5.50 -18.96
N SER A 115 -9.66 4.20 -19.24
CA SER A 115 -9.53 3.73 -20.62
C SER A 115 -10.73 4.01 -21.49
N ARG A 116 -11.93 4.07 -20.92
CA ARG A 116 -13.15 4.44 -21.65
C ARG A 116 -13.18 5.92 -22.01
N ILE A 117 -12.62 6.79 -21.17
CA ILE A 117 -12.56 8.24 -21.42
C ILE A 117 -11.46 8.59 -22.44
N GLY A 118 -10.59 7.64 -22.78
CA GLY A 118 -9.55 7.85 -23.80
C GLY A 118 -8.39 8.70 -23.29
N LEU A 119 -8.14 8.70 -21.98
CA LEU A 119 -6.97 9.35 -21.35
C LEU A 119 -5.69 8.53 -21.59
N HIS A 120 -5.42 8.22 -22.86
CA HIS A 120 -4.26 7.42 -23.27
C HIS A 120 -3.38 8.20 -24.22
N ILE A 121 -2.07 8.05 -24.04
CA ILE A 121 -1.05 8.69 -24.88
C ILE A 121 -1.03 8.05 -26.29
N SER A 122 -1.43 6.78 -26.41
CA SER A 122 -1.53 6.08 -27.70
C SER A 122 -2.59 4.97 -27.69
N ALA A 123 -3.06 4.56 -28.88
CA ALA A 123 -4.03 3.48 -29.06
C ALA A 123 -3.52 2.13 -28.50
N ILE A 124 -2.24 1.83 -28.69
CA ILE A 124 -1.60 0.61 -28.19
C ILE A 124 -1.65 0.57 -26.66
N MET A 125 -1.26 1.67 -26.01
CA MET A 125 -1.26 1.78 -24.55
C MET A 125 -2.68 1.64 -23.98
N GLY A 126 -3.68 2.14 -24.69
CA GLY A 126 -5.09 1.95 -24.33
C GLY A 126 -5.53 0.49 -24.35
N THR A 127 -5.27 -0.24 -25.44
CA THR A 127 -5.63 -1.66 -25.53
C THR A 127 -4.90 -2.52 -24.49
N PHE A 128 -3.60 -2.27 -24.26
CA PHE A 128 -2.85 -2.96 -23.21
C PHE A 128 -3.43 -2.69 -21.82
N SER A 129 -3.79 -1.44 -21.52
CA SER A 129 -4.36 -1.07 -20.23
C SER A 129 -5.70 -1.79 -19.97
N ILE A 130 -6.55 -1.94 -20.99
CA ILE A 130 -7.82 -2.69 -20.87
C ILE A 130 -7.56 -4.16 -20.53
N ILE A 131 -6.61 -4.80 -21.22
CA ILE A 131 -6.28 -6.21 -21.01
C ILE A 131 -5.74 -6.41 -19.59
N ILE A 132 -4.80 -5.56 -19.16
CA ILE A 132 -4.22 -5.62 -17.82
C ILE A 132 -5.32 -5.41 -16.77
N ALA A 133 -6.17 -4.39 -16.93
CA ALA A 133 -7.23 -4.10 -15.98
C ALA A 133 -8.26 -5.24 -15.90
N ALA A 134 -8.60 -5.91 -17.01
CA ALA A 134 -9.49 -7.07 -17.00
C ALA A 134 -8.88 -8.27 -16.24
N ILE A 135 -7.59 -8.56 -16.46
CA ILE A 135 -6.85 -9.60 -15.75
C ILE A 135 -6.78 -9.27 -14.26
N SER A 136 -6.43 -8.04 -13.91
CA SER A 136 -6.34 -7.57 -12.53
C SER A 136 -7.69 -7.64 -11.82
N LEU A 137 -8.79 -7.29 -12.50
CA LEU A 137 -10.14 -7.41 -11.94
C LEU A 137 -10.46 -8.87 -11.59
N ALA A 138 -10.21 -9.80 -12.52
CA ALA A 138 -10.44 -11.22 -12.31
C ALA A 138 -9.61 -11.76 -11.14
N LEU A 139 -8.32 -11.41 -11.10
CA LEU A 139 -7.43 -11.77 -9.99
C LEU A 139 -7.93 -11.19 -8.67
N GLY A 140 -8.32 -9.92 -8.62
CA GLY A 140 -8.86 -9.29 -7.41
C GLY A 140 -10.09 -10.02 -6.85
N ILE A 141 -11.01 -10.44 -7.73
CA ILE A 141 -12.19 -11.23 -7.34
C ILE A 141 -11.77 -12.60 -6.80
N ILE A 142 -10.83 -13.29 -7.46
CA ILE A 142 -10.31 -14.59 -6.99
C ILE A 142 -9.66 -14.44 -5.60
N LEU A 143 -8.91 -13.36 -5.40
CA LEU A 143 -8.18 -13.09 -4.16
C LEU A 143 -9.12 -12.85 -2.95
N LEU A 144 -10.35 -12.38 -3.15
CA LEU A 144 -11.33 -12.24 -2.07
C LEU A 144 -11.68 -13.57 -1.40
N PHE A 145 -11.62 -14.68 -2.14
CA PHE A 145 -11.91 -16.01 -1.60
C PHE A 145 -10.75 -16.60 -0.78
N SER A 146 -9.54 -16.04 -0.91
CA SER A 146 -8.38 -16.45 -0.13
C SER A 146 -7.59 -15.23 0.37
N PRO A 147 -8.02 -14.64 1.50
CA PRO A 147 -7.38 -13.46 2.09
C PRO A 147 -5.87 -13.62 2.33
N VAL A 148 -5.44 -14.81 2.76
CA VAL A 148 -4.01 -15.08 3.01
C VAL A 148 -3.22 -15.07 1.70
N MET A 149 -3.79 -15.62 0.62
CA MET A 149 -3.18 -15.55 -0.71
C MET A 149 -3.13 -14.11 -1.20
N ALA A 150 -4.20 -13.33 -1.01
CA ALA A 150 -4.25 -11.91 -1.36
C ALA A 150 -3.14 -11.10 -0.66
N ALA A 151 -2.99 -11.29 0.65
CA ALA A 151 -1.92 -10.66 1.42
C ALA A 151 -0.54 -11.07 0.89
N THR A 152 -0.35 -12.34 0.54
CA THR A 152 0.92 -12.84 -0.01
C THR A 152 1.24 -12.24 -1.38
N VAL A 153 0.23 -12.09 -2.25
CA VAL A 153 0.38 -11.42 -3.56
C VAL A 153 0.79 -9.96 -3.36
N LEU A 154 0.21 -9.24 -2.40
CA LEU A 154 0.66 -7.89 -2.03
C LEU A 154 2.15 -7.87 -1.69
N VAL A 155 2.62 -8.81 -0.87
CA VAL A 155 4.05 -8.87 -0.51
C VAL A 155 4.92 -9.05 -1.74
N TYR A 156 4.58 -9.98 -2.63
CA TYR A 156 5.36 -10.18 -3.84
C TYR A 156 5.32 -8.98 -4.80
N MET A 157 4.19 -8.25 -4.87
CA MET A 157 4.15 -6.96 -5.57
C MET A 157 5.12 -5.96 -4.94
N VAL A 158 5.15 -5.83 -3.62
CA VAL A 158 6.09 -4.94 -2.91
C VAL A 158 7.55 -5.33 -3.19
N VAL A 159 7.87 -6.62 -3.14
CA VAL A 159 9.21 -7.13 -3.48
C VAL A 159 9.59 -6.76 -4.92
N PHE A 160 8.68 -6.96 -5.88
CA PHE A 160 8.91 -6.60 -7.27
C PHE A 160 9.18 -5.10 -7.43
N TYR A 161 8.39 -4.25 -6.78
CA TYR A 161 8.61 -2.80 -6.80
C TYR A 161 9.96 -2.42 -6.18
N LEU A 162 10.30 -2.95 -5.02
CA LEU A 162 11.59 -2.68 -4.37
C LEU A 162 12.77 -3.11 -5.24
N PHE A 163 12.66 -4.26 -5.90
CA PHE A 163 13.69 -4.73 -6.82
C PHE A 163 13.82 -3.80 -8.03
N PHE A 164 12.70 -3.44 -8.67
CA PHE A 164 12.69 -2.54 -9.82
C PHE A 164 13.27 -1.16 -9.48
N PHE A 165 12.79 -0.54 -8.40
CA PHE A 165 13.34 0.75 -7.94
C PHE A 165 14.79 0.65 -7.49
N GLY A 166 15.18 -0.48 -6.89
CA GLY A 166 16.55 -0.73 -6.49
C GLY A 166 17.51 -0.77 -7.68
N VAL A 167 17.13 -1.49 -8.74
CA VAL A 167 17.90 -1.52 -9.99
C VAL A 167 17.93 -0.15 -10.65
N SER A 168 16.79 0.53 -10.78
CA SER A 168 16.73 1.87 -11.39
C SER A 168 17.61 2.88 -10.65
N ALA A 169 17.58 2.90 -9.31
CA ALA A 169 18.44 3.78 -8.52
C ALA A 169 19.94 3.50 -8.68
N ILE A 170 20.32 2.23 -8.90
CA ILE A 170 21.72 1.89 -9.21
C ILE A 170 22.09 2.40 -10.60
N VAL A 171 21.20 2.24 -11.59
CA VAL A 171 21.42 2.72 -12.96
C VAL A 171 21.57 4.24 -12.99
N ASP A 172 20.71 4.98 -12.28
CA ASP A 172 20.73 6.44 -12.21
C ASP A 172 22.00 6.98 -11.51
N ALA A 173 22.65 6.16 -10.67
CA ALA A 173 23.83 6.56 -9.93
C ALA A 173 25.12 6.65 -10.76
N PHE A 174 25.13 6.10 -11.98
CA PHE A 174 26.29 6.03 -12.89
C PHE A 174 26.14 6.96 -14.09
#